data_AF-A0A369NXY9-F1
#
_entry.id   AF-A0A369NXY9-F1
#
_cell.length_a   1.000
_cell.length_b   1.000
_cell.length_c   1.000
_cell.angle_alpha   90.00
_cell.angle_beta   90.00
_cell.angle_gamma   90.00
#
_symmetry.space_group_name_H-M   'P 1'
#
loop_
_entity.id
_entity.type
_entity.pdbx_description
1 polymer ?
#
loop_
_entity_poly.entity_id
_entity_poly.type
_entity_poly.pdbx_seq_one_letter_code
_entity_poly.pdbx_strand_id
1 'polypeptide(L)'
;MRNIVKSAFVRACITFTVAMALWCTAGLIFAGPVEGIVITLSLLAAALALCALQAFWFTEAVIGRLSYPARIAGFGLTGLPALVLCAALGGWFPLDNIGAWVSFVAIYLVTLAAITAGYTIYYRRTAGSFDAALARYREGRKE
;
A
#
# COMPACT_ATOMS: atom_id res chain seq x y z
N MET A 1 3.34 -30.33 2.31
CA MET A 1 2.02 -29.81 2.73
C MET A 1 1.96 -28.28 2.82
N ARG A 2 2.79 -27.60 3.63
CA ARG A 2 2.77 -26.12 3.78
C ARG A 2 2.84 -25.31 2.47
N ASN A 3 3.64 -25.73 1.50
CA ASN A 3 3.76 -25.03 0.20
C ASN A 3 2.56 -25.26 -0.72
N ILE A 4 1.89 -26.42 -0.61
CA ILE A 4 0.69 -26.74 -1.39
C ILE A 4 -0.49 -25.90 -0.88
N VAL A 5 -0.66 -25.81 0.44
CA VAL A 5 -1.71 -24.98 1.06
C VAL A 5 -1.53 -23.50 0.70
N LYS A 6 -0.29 -22.98 0.77
CA LYS A 6 0.02 -21.61 0.34
C LYS A 6 -0.34 -21.36 -1.13
N SER A 7 0.07 -22.27 -2.01
CA SER A 7 -0.22 -22.17 -3.46
C SER A 7 -1.73 -22.22 -3.74
N ALA A 8 -2.46 -23.11 -3.06
CA ALA A 8 -3.91 -23.21 -3.19
C ALA A 8 -4.62 -21.93 -2.74
N PHE A 9 -4.20 -21.34 -1.62
CA PHE A 9 -4.76 -20.08 -1.13
C PHE A 9 -4.51 -18.91 -2.10
N VAL A 10 -3.27 -18.77 -2.59
CA VAL A 10 -2.94 -17.73 -3.59
C VAL A 10 -3.78 -17.91 -4.85
N ARG A 11 -3.91 -19.14 -5.36
CA ARG A 11 -4.76 -19.43 -6.52
C ARG A 11 -6.22 -19.09 -6.26
N ALA A 12 -6.75 -19.42 -5.08
CA ALA A 12 -8.13 -19.07 -4.71
C ALA A 12 -8.35 -17.56 -4.68
N CYS A 13 -7.44 -16.79 -4.08
CA CYS A 13 -7.51 -15.32 -4.06
C CYS A 13 -7.47 -14.73 -5.48
N ILE A 14 -6.59 -15.24 -6.34
CA ILE A 14 -6.49 -14.78 -7.74
C ILE A 14 -7.78 -15.08 -8.49
N THR A 15 -8.26 -16.33 -8.46
CA THR A 15 -9.48 -16.74 -9.15
C THR A 15 -10.69 -15.96 -8.65
N PHE A 16 -10.81 -15.76 -7.34
CA PHE A 16 -11.88 -14.95 -6.74
C PHE A 16 -11.82 -13.50 -7.21
N THR A 17 -10.64 -12.88 -7.18
CA THR A 17 -10.47 -11.47 -7.60
C THR A 17 -10.82 -11.29 -9.07
N VAL A 18 -10.35 -12.19 -9.95
CA VAL A 18 -10.66 -12.15 -11.39
C VAL A 18 -12.15 -12.38 -11.64
N ALA A 19 -12.76 -13.36 -10.97
CA ALA A 19 -14.19 -13.62 -11.09
C ALA A 19 -15.02 -12.41 -10.63
N MET A 20 -14.70 -11.82 -9.48
CA MET A 20 -15.38 -10.63 -8.97
C MET A 20 -15.23 -9.45 -9.93
N ALA A 21 -14.04 -9.20 -10.48
CA ALA A 21 -13.84 -8.15 -11.46
C ALA A 21 -14.72 -8.34 -12.70
N LEU A 22 -14.76 -9.57 -13.25
CA LEU A 22 -15.57 -9.90 -14.41
C LEU A 22 -17.08 -9.77 -14.14
N TRP A 23 -17.56 -10.30 -13.01
CA TRP A 23 -18.98 -10.24 -12.68
C TRP A 23 -19.46 -8.84 -12.29
N CYS A 24 -18.64 -8.06 -11.57
CA CYS A 24 -18.96 -6.67 -11.27
C CYS A 24 -18.97 -5.81 -12.53
N THR A 25 -18.04 -6.01 -13.47
CA THR A 25 -18.05 -5.27 -14.75
C THR A 25 -19.22 -5.66 -15.63
N ALA A 26 -19.56 -6.95 -15.73
CA ALA A 26 -20.79 -7.37 -16.39
C ALA A 26 -22.03 -6.77 -15.72
N GLY A 27 -22.08 -6.76 -14.38
CA GLY A 27 -23.16 -6.15 -13.61
C GLY A 27 -23.32 -4.65 -13.88
N LEU A 28 -22.21 -3.90 -14.00
CA LEU A 28 -22.27 -2.50 -14.42
C LEU A 28 -22.87 -2.32 -15.82
N ILE A 29 -22.52 -3.18 -16.77
CA ILE A 29 -22.97 -3.08 -18.16
C ILE A 29 -24.46 -3.43 -18.29
N PHE A 30 -24.93 -4.48 -17.60
CA PHE A 30 -26.28 -4.99 -17.77
C PHE A 30 -27.30 -4.42 -16.78
N ALA A 31 -26.90 -4.13 -15.53
CA ALA A 31 -27.78 -3.66 -14.48
C ALA A 31 -27.54 -2.18 -14.10
N GLY A 32 -26.49 -1.56 -14.63
CA GLY A 32 -26.12 -0.17 -14.32
C GLY A 32 -25.34 -0.02 -13.01
N PRO A 33 -25.08 1.22 -12.58
CA PRO A 33 -24.27 1.51 -11.40
C PRO A 33 -25.06 1.22 -10.11
N VAL A 34 -24.85 0.03 -9.56
CA VAL A 34 -25.33 -0.36 -8.22
C VAL A 34 -24.23 -0.10 -7.20
N GLU A 35 -24.59 0.44 -6.04
CA GLU A 35 -23.65 0.85 -4.98
C GLU A 35 -22.62 -0.25 -4.63
N GLY A 36 -23.07 -1.48 -4.38
CA GLY A 36 -22.18 -2.59 -4.07
C GLY A 36 -21.17 -2.91 -5.17
N ILE A 37 -21.55 -2.74 -6.44
CA ILE A 37 -20.68 -2.99 -7.59
C ILE A 37 -19.62 -1.88 -7.70
N VAL A 38 -20.05 -0.62 -7.56
CA VAL A 38 -19.18 0.56 -7.64
C VAL A 38 -18.16 0.58 -6.49
N ILE A 39 -18.59 0.27 -5.26
CA ILE A 39 -17.70 0.13 -4.10
C ILE A 39 -16.69 -1.00 -4.33
N THR A 40 -17.14 -2.16 -4.82
CA THR A 40 -16.23 -3.30 -5.04
C THR A 40 -15.17 -3.00 -6.09
N LEU A 41 -15.56 -2.38 -7.21
CA LEU A 41 -14.63 -2.03 -8.29
C LEU A 41 -13.68 -0.89 -7.89
N SER A 42 -14.15 0.09 -7.12
CA SER A 42 -13.29 1.15 -6.60
C SER A 42 -12.29 0.66 -5.55
N LEU A 43 -12.67 -0.33 -4.72
CA LEU A 43 -11.74 -1.03 -3.82
C LEU A 43 -10.68 -1.82 -4.60
N LEU A 44 -11.09 -2.50 -5.68
CA LEU A 44 -10.14 -3.17 -6.58
C LEU A 44 -9.19 -2.16 -7.24
N ALA A 45 -9.72 -1.04 -7.71
CA ALA A 45 -8.91 0.05 -8.29
C ALA A 45 -7.93 0.62 -7.26
N ALA A 46 -8.36 0.84 -6.02
CA ALA A 46 -7.50 1.28 -4.93
C ALA A 46 -6.37 0.30 -4.65
N ALA A 47 -6.67 -1.00 -4.59
CA ALA A 47 -5.66 -2.05 -4.39
C ALA A 47 -4.63 -2.07 -5.53
N LEU A 48 -5.09 -1.99 -6.79
CA LEU A 48 -4.21 -1.94 -7.95
C LEU A 48 -3.35 -0.67 -7.97
N ALA A 49 -3.92 0.48 -7.62
CA ALA A 49 -3.19 1.74 -7.52
C ALA A 49 -2.10 1.68 -6.44
N LEU A 50 -2.42 1.17 -5.25
CA LEU A 50 -1.44 0.98 -4.18
C LEU A 50 -0.33 0.00 -4.59
N CYS A 51 -0.68 -1.10 -5.26
CA CYS A 51 0.31 -2.05 -5.80
C CYS A 51 1.23 -1.40 -6.84
N ALA A 52 0.68 -0.59 -7.75
CA ALA A 52 1.45 0.15 -8.74
C ALA A 52 2.39 1.17 -8.10
N LEU A 53 1.90 1.92 -7.10
CA LEU A 53 2.70 2.86 -6.31
C LEU A 53 3.78 2.13 -5.50
N GLN A 54 3.48 0.96 -4.94
CA GLN A 54 4.46 0.16 -4.23
C GLN A 54 5.57 -0.32 -5.19
N ALA A 55 5.21 -0.80 -6.37
CA ALA A 55 6.18 -1.17 -7.41
C ALA A 55 7.02 0.03 -7.85
N PHE A 56 6.41 1.21 -8.02
CA PHE A 56 7.11 2.43 -8.43
C PHE A 56 8.10 2.94 -7.38
N TRP A 57 7.68 3.06 -6.12
CA TRP A 57 8.50 3.65 -5.06
C TRP A 57 9.52 2.70 -4.45
N PHE A 58 9.21 1.40 -4.36
CA PHE A 58 10.06 0.43 -3.65
C PHE A 58 10.89 -0.47 -4.55
N THR A 59 10.64 -0.52 -5.86
CA THR A 59 11.48 -1.30 -6.78
C THR A 59 12.66 -0.47 -7.25
N GLU A 60 13.86 -1.06 -7.21
CA GLU A 60 15.08 -0.40 -7.70
C GLU A 60 15.10 -0.17 -9.22
N ALA A 61 14.16 -0.79 -9.94
CA ALA A 61 13.99 -0.65 -11.38
C ALA A 61 13.63 0.77 -11.83
N VAL A 62 13.01 1.59 -10.96
CA VAL A 62 12.53 2.94 -11.32
C VAL A 62 13.30 4.04 -10.59
N ILE A 63 13.57 3.89 -9.29
CA ILE A 63 14.26 4.91 -8.49
C ILE A 63 15.46 4.28 -7.75
N GLY A 64 16.62 4.27 -8.40
CA GLY A 64 17.81 3.57 -7.88
C GLY A 64 18.54 4.22 -6.70
N ARG A 65 18.34 5.52 -6.41
CA ARG A 65 19.15 6.26 -5.39
C ARG A 65 18.35 7.13 -4.41
N LEU A 66 17.15 6.71 -4.00
CA LEU A 66 16.43 7.40 -2.92
C LEU A 66 16.63 6.71 -1.57
N SER A 67 16.81 7.49 -0.51
CA SER A 67 16.82 6.95 0.85
C SER A 67 15.48 6.27 1.16
N TYR A 68 15.51 5.20 1.95
CA TYR A 68 14.30 4.46 2.32
C TYR A 68 13.20 5.35 2.95
N PRO A 69 13.51 6.34 3.80
CA PRO A 69 12.51 7.29 4.30
C PRO A 69 11.87 8.15 3.19
N ALA A 70 12.65 8.56 2.19
CA ALA A 70 12.12 9.33 1.06
C ALA A 70 11.15 8.50 0.20
N ARG A 71 11.42 7.19 0.02
CA ARG A 71 10.49 6.27 -0.67
C ARG A 71 9.17 6.13 0.08
N ILE A 72 9.22 6.00 1.41
CA ILE A 72 8.02 5.94 2.26
C ILE A 72 7.23 7.24 2.20
N ALA A 73 7.90 8.40 2.28
CA ALA A 73 7.25 9.69 2.17
C ALA A 73 6.57 9.88 0.81
N GLY A 74 7.25 9.50 -0.29
CA GLY A 74 6.69 9.51 -1.63
C GLY A 74 5.47 8.60 -1.79
N PHE A 75 5.55 7.36 -1.28
CA PHE A 75 4.41 6.45 -1.24
C PHE A 75 3.25 7.01 -0.41
N GLY A 76 3.53 7.62 0.74
CA GLY A 76 2.54 8.29 1.58
C GLY A 76 1.82 9.44 0.86
N LEU A 77 2.60 10.30 0.23
CA LEU A 77 2.09 11.48 -0.49
C LEU A 77 1.29 11.13 -1.74
N THR A 78 1.63 10.04 -2.43
CA THR A 78 0.94 9.59 -3.63
C THR A 78 -0.19 8.61 -3.34
N GLY A 79 -0.09 7.83 -2.26
CA GLY A 79 -1.08 6.82 -1.87
C GLY A 79 -2.36 7.42 -1.30
N LEU A 80 -2.25 8.49 -0.49
CA LEU A 80 -3.41 9.18 0.04
C LEU A 80 -4.32 9.75 -1.06
N PRO A 81 -3.85 10.56 -2.03
CA PRO A 81 -4.71 11.09 -3.07
C PRO A 81 -5.27 9.98 -3.97
N ALA A 82 -4.50 8.92 -4.26
CA ALA A 82 -5.04 7.76 -4.98
C ALA A 82 -6.22 7.12 -4.25
N LEU A 83 -6.10 6.91 -2.93
CA LEU A 83 -7.17 6.37 -2.10
C LEU A 83 -8.37 7.31 -1.98
N VAL A 84 -8.14 8.61 -1.80
CA VAL A 84 -9.21 9.62 -1.74
C VAL A 84 -9.98 9.68 -3.06
N LEU A 85 -9.29 9.61 -4.20
CA LEU A 85 -9.93 9.54 -5.52
C LEU A 85 -10.77 8.28 -5.67
N CYS A 86 -10.25 7.11 -5.29
CA CYS A 86 -11.01 5.86 -5.31
C CYS A 86 -12.22 5.90 -4.36
N ALA A 87 -12.08 6.50 -3.18
CA ALA A 87 -13.17 6.65 -2.23
C ALA A 87 -14.27 7.59 -2.74
N ALA A 88 -13.89 8.69 -3.40
CA ALA A 88 -14.82 9.66 -3.97
C ALA A 88 -15.58 9.08 -5.17
N LEU A 89 -14.88 8.42 -6.09
CA LEU A 89 -15.49 7.74 -7.24
C LEU A 89 -16.32 6.51 -6.82
N GLY A 90 -15.89 5.85 -5.74
CA GLY A 90 -16.51 4.66 -5.19
C GLY A 90 -17.71 4.92 -4.29
N GLY A 91 -17.94 6.16 -3.89
CA GLY A 91 -19.01 6.52 -2.93
C GLY A 91 -18.82 5.88 -1.55
N TRP A 92 -17.57 5.70 -1.08
CA TRP A 92 -17.31 4.97 0.18
C TRP A 92 -17.93 5.65 1.40
N PHE A 93 -17.96 6.99 1.37
CA PHE A 93 -18.53 7.82 2.43
C PHE A 93 -19.39 8.92 1.80
N PRO A 94 -20.45 9.39 2.48
CA PRO A 94 -21.19 10.57 2.07
C PRO A 94 -20.24 11.78 1.97
N LEU A 95 -20.33 12.56 0.88
CA LEU A 95 -19.49 13.75 0.69
C LEU A 95 -19.76 14.84 1.73
N ASP A 96 -21.01 14.91 2.22
CA ASP A 96 -21.42 15.89 3.23
C ASP A 96 -20.90 15.55 4.64
N ASN A 97 -20.45 14.31 4.87
CA ASN A 97 -19.95 13.88 6.16
C ASN A 97 -18.43 14.10 6.25
N ILE A 98 -18.04 15.35 6.53
CA ILE A 98 -16.63 15.75 6.71
C ILE A 98 -15.93 14.89 7.78
N GLY A 99 -16.65 14.48 8.83
CA GLY A 99 -16.11 13.64 9.91
C GLY A 99 -15.59 12.29 9.40
N ALA A 100 -16.30 11.66 8.46
CA ALA A 100 -15.87 10.41 7.85
C ALA A 100 -14.57 10.59 7.05
N TRP A 101 -14.48 11.64 6.25
CA TRP A 101 -13.28 11.97 5.46
C TRP A 101 -12.07 12.29 6.34
N VAL A 102 -12.26 13.07 7.41
CA VAL A 102 -11.20 13.37 8.38
C VAL A 102 -10.73 12.09 9.06
N SER A 103 -11.65 11.22 9.49
CA SER A 103 -11.30 9.95 10.13
C SER A 103 -10.54 9.03 9.18
N PHE A 104 -10.91 9.00 7.90
CA PHE A 104 -10.23 8.21 6.88
C PHE A 104 -8.77 8.65 6.69
N VAL A 105 -8.55 9.96 6.55
CA VAL A 105 -7.19 10.53 6.45
C VAL A 105 -6.41 10.28 7.73
N ALA A 106 -7.02 10.44 8.91
CA ALA A 106 -6.37 10.18 10.18
C ALA A 106 -5.93 8.71 10.30
N ILE A 107 -6.80 7.76 9.97
CA ILE A 107 -6.48 6.31 10.00
C ILE A 107 -5.36 6.00 9.01
N TYR A 108 -5.38 6.59 7.81
CA TYR A 108 -4.30 6.44 6.83
C TYR A 108 -2.96 6.90 7.41
N LEU A 109 -2.90 8.11 7.96
CA LEU A 109 -1.67 8.68 8.52
C LEU A 109 -1.16 7.88 9.72
N VAL A 110 -2.05 7.44 10.61
CA VAL A 110 -1.70 6.58 11.76
C VAL A 110 -1.14 5.25 11.28
N THR A 111 -1.76 4.62 10.28
CA THR A 111 -1.29 3.34 9.71
C THR A 111 0.07 3.52 9.05
N LEU A 112 0.23 4.57 8.24
CA LEU A 112 1.50 4.90 7.60
C LEU A 112 2.60 5.16 8.64
N ALA A 113 2.31 5.94 9.68
CA ALA A 113 3.24 6.23 10.77
C ALA A 113 3.61 4.96 11.54
N ALA A 114 2.65 4.10 11.86
CA ALA A 114 2.88 2.83 12.55
C ALA A 114 3.80 1.90 11.75
N ILE A 115 3.54 1.76 10.44
CA ILE A 115 4.39 0.96 9.54
C ILE A 115 5.79 1.57 9.46
N THR A 116 5.89 2.88 9.28
CA THR A 116 7.16 3.62 9.18
C THR A 116 7.99 3.48 10.46
N ALA A 117 7.36 3.64 11.61
CA ALA A 117 8.00 3.47 12.92
C ALA A 117 8.45 2.02 13.13
N GLY A 118 7.61 1.04 12.77
CA GLY A 118 7.95 -0.38 12.82
C GLY A 118 9.19 -0.71 12.00
N TYR A 119 9.27 -0.24 10.76
CA TYR A 119 10.46 -0.40 9.91
C TYR A 119 11.68 0.30 10.48
N THR A 120 11.53 1.52 11.01
CA THR A 120 12.64 2.27 11.60
C THR A 120 13.22 1.56 12.82
N ILE A 121 12.36 1.04 13.71
CA ILE A 121 12.77 0.26 14.88
C ILE A 121 13.42 -1.05 14.46
N TYR A 122 12.84 -1.75 13.50
CA TYR A 122 13.40 -3.00 12.96
C TYR A 122 14.80 -2.78 12.40
N TYR A 123 14.98 -1.77 11.53
CA TYR A 123 16.26 -1.46 10.92
C TYR A 123 17.31 -1.03 11.95
N ARG A 124 16.92 -0.21 12.94
CA ARG A 124 17.82 0.16 14.05
C ARG A 124 18.30 -1.05 14.85
N ARG A 125 17.47 -2.08 15.00
CA ARG A 125 17.84 -3.32 15.70
C ARG A 125 18.69 -4.27 14.85
N THR A 126 18.45 -4.36 13.54
CA THR A 126 19.14 -5.31 12.64
C THR A 126 20.41 -4.76 12.02
N ALA A 127 20.48 -3.48 11.67
CA ALA A 127 21.67 -2.90 11.03
C ALA A 127 22.85 -2.68 12.01
N GLY A 128 22.63 -2.87 13.32
CA GLY A 128 23.53 -2.34 14.35
C GLY A 128 23.48 -0.82 14.35
N SER A 129 23.75 -0.17 15.49
CA SER A 129 23.84 1.29 15.51
C SER A 129 24.78 1.72 14.38
N PHE A 130 24.41 2.70 13.57
CA PHE A 130 25.32 3.30 12.59
C PHE A 130 26.66 3.69 13.23
N ASP A 131 26.68 3.95 14.55
CA ASP A 131 27.91 4.12 15.34
C ASP A 131 28.84 2.91 15.34
N ALA A 132 28.33 1.68 15.32
CA ALA A 132 29.13 0.48 15.24
C ALA A 132 29.77 0.31 13.84
N ALA A 133 29.04 0.69 12.78
CA ALA A 133 29.57 0.70 11.42
C ALA A 133 30.64 1.82 11.25
N LEU A 134 30.40 3.02 11.81
CA LEU A 134 31.37 4.11 11.85
C LEU A 134 32.59 3.78 12.73
N ALA A 135 32.41 3.06 13.83
CA ALA A 135 33.50 2.60 14.69
C ALA A 135 34.41 1.62 13.93
N ARG A 136 33.84 0.62 13.23
CA ARG A 136 34.61 -0.29 12.35
C ARG A 136 35.38 0.46 11.25
N TYR A 137 34.76 1.46 10.61
CA TYR A 137 35.45 2.29 9.62
C TYR A 137 36.59 3.13 10.22
N ARG A 138 36.46 3.59 11.47
CA ARG A 138 37.52 4.32 12.18
C ARG A 138 38.64 3.41 12.65
N GLU A 139 38.35 2.17 13.00
CA GLU A 139 39.35 1.15 13.36
C GLU A 139 40.17 0.73 12.14
N GLY A 140 39.53 0.44 11.00
CA GLY A 140 40.24 0.08 9.76
C GLY A 140 41.01 1.20 9.08
N ARG A 141 40.95 2.44 9.59
CA ARG A 141 41.76 3.59 9.14
C ARG A 141 42.93 3.91 10.09
N LYS A 142 43.05 3.16 11.19
CA LYS A 142 44.17 3.28 12.14
C LYS A 142 45.22 2.17 11.95
N GLU A 143 44.93 1.17 11.13
CA GLU A 143 45.91 0.25 10.53
C GLU A 143 46.41 0.82 9.19
#